data_AF-A0A8J4XUJ5-F1
#
_entry.id   AF-A0A8J4XUJ5-F1
#
_cell.length_a   1.000
_cell.length_b   1.000
_cell.length_c   1.000
_cell.angle_alpha   90.00
_cell.angle_beta   90.00
_cell.angle_gamma   90.00
#
_symmetry.space_group_name_H-M   'P 1'
#
loop_
_entity.id
_entity.type
_entity.pdbx_description
1 polymer ?
#
loop_
_entity_poly.entity_id
_entity_poly.type
_entity_poly.pdbx_seq_one_letter_code
_entity_poly.pdbx_strand_id
1 'polypeptide(L)'
;MEECYGENLLDLFPRERGGRIFVVGASGSGKTELVTRIVEKYTCKFYRVLICGTGHHHPIQDIPDLRDKVTVSKEIVDPETVIDPLQKKKGLLIVYDDNLLRAVNDETVANVFIKGRHLGISAIMISQNLFMQGRYARSISLNCTHFLLLKQRDLGQIGTLGRQLYGREKSKVFLSAYK
;
A
#
# COMPACT_ATOMS: atom_id res chain seq x y z
N MET A 1 -9.61 -20.21 -8.75
CA MET A 1 -10.42 -19.19 -8.03
C MET A 1 -10.46 -19.42 -6.52
N GLU A 2 -10.36 -20.67 -6.05
CA GLU A 2 -10.34 -20.99 -4.60
C GLU A 2 -9.03 -20.64 -3.87
N GLU A 3 -7.87 -20.66 -4.54
CA GLU A 3 -6.56 -20.48 -3.85
C GLU A 3 -6.35 -19.12 -3.18
N CYS A 4 -6.96 -18.04 -3.68
CA CYS A 4 -6.74 -16.69 -3.16
C CYS A 4 -7.54 -16.34 -1.91
N TYR A 5 -8.54 -17.17 -1.58
CA TYR A 5 -9.41 -17.00 -0.42
C TYR A 5 -9.28 -18.17 0.58
N GLY A 6 -8.34 -19.09 0.36
CA GLY A 6 -7.97 -20.07 1.37
C GLY A 6 -7.55 -19.37 2.66
N GLU A 7 -7.70 -20.06 3.80
CA GLU A 7 -7.36 -19.57 5.14
C GLU A 7 -5.87 -19.17 5.23
N ASN A 8 -5.55 -17.99 4.72
CA ASN A 8 -4.26 -17.37 4.89
C ASN A 8 -4.28 -16.74 6.28
N LEU A 9 -3.34 -17.14 7.14
CA LEU A 9 -3.10 -16.52 8.44
C LEU A 9 -2.97 -14.99 8.36
N LEU A 10 -2.57 -14.46 7.20
CA LEU A 10 -2.50 -13.03 6.89
C LEU A 10 -3.08 -12.73 5.49
N ASP A 11 -4.37 -12.43 5.41
CA ASP A 11 -4.99 -11.89 4.18
C ASP A 11 -4.82 -10.37 4.09
N LEU A 12 -3.92 -9.92 3.21
CA LEU A 12 -3.61 -8.50 3.01
C LEU A 12 -4.72 -7.76 2.24
N PHE A 13 -5.59 -8.46 1.53
CA PHE A 13 -6.67 -7.90 0.71
C PHE A 13 -8.00 -8.62 0.98
N PRO A 14 -8.55 -8.49 2.19
CA PRO A 14 -9.80 -9.14 2.55
C PRO A 14 -10.96 -8.64 1.67
N ARG A 15 -11.82 -9.59 1.25
CA ARG A 15 -12.86 -9.36 0.22
C ARG A 15 -13.80 -8.19 0.52
N GLU A 16 -14.17 -8.02 1.79
CA GLU A 16 -15.16 -7.02 2.20
C GLU A 16 -14.56 -5.64 2.53
N ARG A 17 -13.24 -5.56 2.77
CA ARG A 17 -12.63 -4.36 3.35
C ARG A 17 -11.50 -3.78 2.50
N GLY A 18 -11.00 -4.51 1.51
CA GLY A 18 -9.83 -4.13 0.74
C GLY A 18 -8.56 -4.03 1.60
N GLY A 19 -7.40 -4.02 0.96
CA GLY A 19 -6.12 -3.81 1.63
C GLY A 19 -5.73 -2.35 1.59
N ARG A 20 -5.38 -1.75 2.73
CA ARG A 20 -4.73 -0.42 2.80
C ARG A 20 -3.38 -0.60 3.47
N ILE A 21 -2.34 -0.72 2.68
CA ILE A 21 -1.04 -1.23 3.13
C ILE A 21 -0.02 -0.10 3.03
N PHE A 22 0.70 0.13 4.11
CA PHE A 22 1.81 1.07 4.13
C PHE A 22 3.14 0.31 4.21
N VAL A 23 3.94 0.38 3.15
CA VAL A 23 5.22 -0.31 3.03
C VAL A 23 6.33 0.70 3.26
N VAL A 24 7.15 0.47 4.29
CA VAL A 24 8.17 1.43 4.72
C VAL A 24 9.53 0.77 4.82
N GLY A 25 10.55 1.37 4.21
CA GLY A 25 11.91 0.82 4.13
C GLY A 25 12.89 1.79 3.46
N ALA A 26 14.17 1.76 3.83
CA ALA A 26 15.19 2.63 3.24
C ALA A 26 15.29 2.43 1.71
N SER A 27 15.92 3.35 0.98
CA SER A 27 16.24 3.11 -0.44
C SER A 27 17.03 1.80 -0.60
N GLY A 28 16.69 1.00 -1.61
CA GLY A 28 17.30 -0.32 -1.85
C GLY A 28 16.91 -1.43 -0.85
N SER A 29 15.98 -1.20 0.08
CA SER A 29 15.56 -2.22 1.07
C SER A 29 14.67 -3.35 0.51
N GLY A 30 14.32 -3.32 -0.78
CA GLY A 30 13.47 -4.33 -1.42
C GLY A 30 11.96 -4.05 -1.35
N LYS A 31 11.52 -2.81 -1.05
CA LYS A 31 10.09 -2.46 -0.95
C LYS A 31 9.31 -2.79 -2.21
N THR A 32 9.77 -2.31 -3.38
CA THR A 32 9.10 -2.52 -4.67
C THR A 32 9.05 -4.00 -5.01
N GLU A 33 10.14 -4.75 -4.77
CA GLU A 33 10.17 -6.20 -4.95
C GLU A 33 9.16 -6.92 -4.05
N LEU A 34 9.08 -6.56 -2.76
CA LEU A 34 8.09 -7.12 -1.85
C LEU A 34 6.66 -6.83 -2.33
N VAL A 35 6.39 -5.59 -2.74
CA VAL A 35 5.08 -5.20 -3.27
C VAL A 35 4.75 -5.99 -4.53
N THR A 36 5.68 -6.14 -5.47
CA THR A 36 5.49 -6.95 -6.68
C THR A 36 5.09 -8.38 -6.34
N ARG A 37 5.81 -9.04 -5.43
CA ARG A 37 5.48 -10.42 -4.99
C ARG A 37 4.15 -10.53 -4.28
N ILE A 38 3.80 -9.54 -3.46
CA ILE A 38 2.49 -9.47 -2.83
C ILE A 38 1.41 -9.36 -3.91
N VAL A 39 1.56 -8.44 -4.85
CA VAL A 39 0.58 -8.23 -5.92
C VAL A 39 0.44 -9.46 -6.81
N GLU A 40 1.55 -10.13 -7.13
CA GLU A 40 1.59 -11.40 -7.85
C GLU A 40 0.78 -12.49 -7.13
N LYS A 41 0.97 -12.66 -5.82
CA LYS A 41 0.18 -13.61 -5.01
C LYS A 41 -1.32 -13.33 -5.05
N TYR A 42 -1.72 -12.06 -5.20
CA TYR A 42 -3.12 -11.62 -5.14
C TYR A 42 -3.69 -11.19 -6.50
N THR A 43 -3.08 -11.56 -7.64
CA THR A 43 -3.51 -11.15 -9.00
C THR A 43 -5.00 -11.38 -9.25
N CYS A 44 -5.50 -12.53 -8.81
CA CYS A 44 -6.90 -12.97 -8.87
C CYS A 44 -7.91 -12.00 -8.21
N LYS A 45 -7.48 -11.20 -7.22
CA LYS A 45 -8.35 -10.29 -6.47
C LYS A 45 -8.56 -8.96 -7.18
N PHE A 46 -7.77 -8.67 -8.21
CA PHE A 46 -7.81 -7.38 -8.90
C PHE A 46 -8.30 -7.52 -10.33
N TYR A 47 -9.24 -6.66 -10.73
CA TYR A 47 -9.60 -6.52 -12.15
C TYR A 47 -8.70 -5.50 -12.84
N ARG A 48 -8.14 -4.56 -12.07
CA ARG A 48 -7.27 -3.49 -12.54
C ARG A 48 -6.27 -3.08 -11.46
N VAL A 49 -5.07 -2.70 -11.90
CA VAL A 49 -4.02 -2.14 -11.03
C VAL A 49 -3.57 -0.80 -11.61
N LEU A 50 -3.57 0.24 -10.79
CA LEU A 50 -3.05 1.55 -11.14
C LEU A 50 -1.76 1.80 -10.36
N ILE A 51 -0.75 2.29 -11.05
CA ILE A 51 0.52 2.69 -10.45
C ILE A 51 0.65 4.19 -10.66
N CYS A 52 0.60 4.95 -9.57
CA CYS A 52 0.61 6.40 -9.56
C CYS A 52 1.92 6.93 -8.98
N GLY A 53 2.41 8.05 -9.52
CA GLY A 53 3.58 8.75 -9.00
C GLY A 53 4.89 8.42 -9.72
N THR A 54 4.85 7.45 -10.65
CA THR A 54 5.96 7.15 -11.55
C THR A 54 5.49 7.16 -13.00
N GLY A 55 6.33 7.66 -13.90
CA GLY A 55 6.14 7.55 -15.34
C GLY A 55 7.00 6.48 -15.99
N HIS A 56 7.71 5.71 -15.17
CA HIS A 56 8.65 4.69 -15.61
C HIS A 56 8.01 3.32 -15.51
N HIS A 57 8.63 2.35 -16.16
CA HIS A 57 8.25 0.96 -16.03
C HIS A 57 8.32 0.53 -14.55
N HIS A 58 7.29 -0.18 -14.10
CA HIS A 58 7.21 -0.76 -12.76
C HIS A 58 7.10 -2.28 -12.88
N PRO A 59 7.84 -3.08 -12.07
CA PRO A 59 7.86 -4.55 -12.19
C PRO A 59 6.51 -5.27 -12.10
N ILE A 60 5.46 -4.62 -11.60
CA ILE A 60 4.10 -5.19 -11.55
C ILE A 60 3.53 -5.35 -12.97
N GLN A 61 3.97 -4.54 -13.93
CA GLN A 61 3.60 -4.65 -15.34
C GLN A 61 4.09 -5.95 -15.98
N ASP A 62 5.15 -6.55 -15.43
CA ASP A 62 5.73 -7.78 -15.97
C ASP A 62 5.01 -9.03 -15.49
N ILE A 63 4.13 -8.91 -14.49
CA ILE A 63 3.34 -10.03 -13.96
C ILE A 63 2.37 -10.51 -15.06
N PRO A 64 2.49 -11.76 -15.55
CA PRO A 64 1.71 -12.24 -16.70
C PRO A 64 0.20 -12.06 -16.55
N ASP A 65 -0.35 -12.38 -15.37
CA ASP A 65 -1.79 -12.29 -15.06
C ASP A 65 -2.34 -10.86 -15.00
N LEU A 66 -1.47 -9.87 -14.89
CA LEU A 66 -1.82 -8.46 -14.71
C LEU A 66 -1.37 -7.58 -15.88
N ARG A 67 -0.60 -8.09 -16.84
CA ARG A 67 -0.03 -7.30 -17.94
C ARG A 67 -1.04 -6.37 -18.62
N ASP A 68 -2.23 -6.88 -18.95
CA ASP A 68 -3.28 -6.10 -19.63
C ASP A 68 -4.19 -5.31 -18.67
N LYS A 69 -3.96 -5.43 -17.36
CA LYS A 69 -4.76 -4.82 -16.28
C LYS A 69 -4.02 -3.67 -15.58
N VAL A 70 -2.73 -3.50 -15.86
CA VAL A 70 -1.89 -2.49 -15.20
C VAL A 70 -1.85 -1.21 -16.02
N THR A 71 -2.13 -0.08 -15.38
CA THR A 71 -1.92 1.25 -15.97
C THR A 71 -0.92 2.02 -15.11
N VAL A 72 0.09 2.61 -15.74
CA VAL A 72 1.06 3.48 -15.06
C VAL A 72 0.77 4.94 -15.41
N SER A 73 0.70 5.80 -14.40
CA SER A 73 0.43 7.22 -14.54
C SER A 73 1.42 8.05 -13.71
N LYS A 74 1.98 9.09 -14.35
CA LYS A 74 2.75 10.12 -13.65
C LYS A 74 1.91 10.93 -12.68
N GLU A 75 0.63 11.10 -13.01
CA GLU A 75 -0.32 11.89 -12.24
C GLU A 75 -1.16 11.01 -11.33
N ILE A 76 -1.71 11.63 -10.28
CA ILE A 76 -2.68 10.99 -9.39
C ILE A 76 -3.97 10.82 -10.18
N VAL A 77 -4.43 9.57 -10.28
CA VAL A 77 -5.69 9.22 -10.95
C VAL A 77 -6.80 9.22 -9.92
N ASP A 78 -7.91 9.88 -10.23
CA ASP A 78 -9.14 9.77 -9.45
C ASP A 78 -9.76 8.37 -9.65
N PRO A 79 -9.84 7.53 -8.61
CA PRO A 79 -10.43 6.21 -8.70
C PRO A 79 -11.87 6.22 -9.22
N GLU A 80 -12.65 7.27 -8.92
CA GLU A 80 -14.05 7.35 -9.32
C GLU A 80 -14.20 7.40 -10.85
N THR A 81 -13.16 7.83 -11.58
CA THR A 81 -13.14 7.87 -13.05
C THR A 81 -12.80 6.53 -13.72
N VAL A 82 -12.28 5.57 -12.95
CA VAL A 82 -11.77 4.29 -13.48
C VAL A 82 -12.44 3.06 -12.86
N ILE A 83 -13.28 3.26 -11.84
CA ILE A 83 -14.05 2.18 -11.23
C ILE A 83 -15.01 1.59 -12.26
N ASP A 84 -15.01 0.26 -12.35
CA ASP A 84 -16.01 -0.47 -13.12
C ASP A 84 -17.08 -1.01 -12.17
N PRO A 85 -18.30 -0.44 -12.14
CA PRO A 85 -19.37 -0.87 -11.25
C PRO A 85 -19.86 -2.30 -11.53
N LEU A 86 -19.52 -2.88 -12.68
CA LEU A 86 -19.86 -4.26 -13.04
C LEU A 86 -18.94 -5.28 -12.34
N GLN A 87 -17.75 -4.86 -11.87
CA GLN A 87 -16.77 -5.75 -11.22
C GLN A 87 -17.06 -5.92 -9.72
N LYS A 88 -18.10 -6.70 -9.39
CA LYS A 88 -18.52 -6.94 -7.99
C LYS A 88 -17.66 -7.96 -7.21
N LYS A 89 -16.80 -8.72 -7.89
CA LYS A 89 -16.02 -9.82 -7.28
C LYS A 89 -14.53 -9.51 -7.12
N LYS A 90 -14.01 -8.51 -7.84
CA LYS A 90 -12.61 -8.12 -7.85
C LYS A 90 -12.50 -6.62 -7.59
N GLY A 91 -11.44 -6.20 -6.94
CA GLY A 91 -11.20 -4.80 -6.60
C GLY A 91 -10.28 -4.08 -7.58
N LEU A 92 -10.21 -2.76 -7.41
CA LEU A 92 -9.18 -1.90 -7.98
C LEU A 92 -8.01 -1.83 -6.99
N LEU A 93 -6.78 -2.04 -7.45
CA LEU A 93 -5.59 -1.76 -6.65
C LEU A 93 -4.94 -0.46 -7.12
N ILE A 94 -4.59 0.42 -6.20
CA ILE A 94 -3.79 1.61 -6.48
C ILE A 94 -2.48 1.54 -5.70
N VAL A 95 -1.35 1.64 -6.41
CA VAL A 95 -0.01 1.66 -5.85
C VAL A 95 0.56 3.06 -6.01
N TYR A 96 0.90 3.69 -4.88
CA TYR A 96 1.57 4.99 -4.85
C TYR A 96 3.06 4.76 -4.60
N ASP A 97 3.87 4.93 -5.64
CA ASP A 97 5.33 4.77 -5.61
C ASP A 97 6.03 6.04 -6.12
N ASP A 98 7.27 6.26 -5.67
CA ASP A 98 8.25 7.25 -6.16
C ASP A 98 7.88 8.76 -6.25
N ASN A 99 6.72 9.22 -5.77
CA ASN A 99 6.43 10.66 -5.62
C ASN A 99 5.48 10.96 -4.46
N LEU A 100 5.91 10.56 -3.27
CA LEU A 100 5.08 10.59 -2.07
C LEU A 100 4.63 11.98 -1.68
N LEU A 101 5.46 13.00 -1.90
CA LEU A 101 5.14 14.35 -1.47
C LEU A 101 3.86 14.86 -2.14
N ARG A 102 3.67 14.57 -3.44
CA ARG A 102 2.40 14.88 -4.11
C ARG A 102 1.25 14.08 -3.53
N ALA A 103 1.43 12.76 -3.41
CA ALA A 103 0.40 11.86 -2.93
C ALA A 103 -0.11 12.21 -1.51
N VAL A 104 0.78 12.56 -0.57
CA VAL A 104 0.38 12.89 0.82
C VAL A 104 -0.22 14.29 0.98
N ASN A 105 -0.18 15.12 -0.07
CA ASN A 105 -0.82 16.43 -0.10
C ASN A 105 -2.08 16.47 -0.97
N ASP A 106 -2.45 15.34 -1.57
CA ASP A 106 -3.60 15.21 -2.45
C ASP A 106 -4.80 14.60 -1.71
N GLU A 107 -5.95 15.26 -1.81
CA GLU A 107 -7.17 14.85 -1.14
C GLU A 107 -7.77 13.57 -1.72
N THR A 108 -7.63 13.34 -3.02
CA THR A 108 -8.08 12.11 -3.71
C THR A 108 -7.36 10.90 -3.13
N VAL A 109 -6.04 11.00 -2.91
CA VAL A 109 -5.27 9.94 -2.26
C VAL A 109 -5.75 9.73 -0.82
N ALA A 110 -5.94 10.80 -0.04
CA ALA A 110 -6.47 10.67 1.31
C ALA A 110 -7.82 9.92 1.34
N ASN A 111 -8.71 10.26 0.40
CA ASN A 111 -10.01 9.65 0.24
C ASN A 111 -9.94 8.16 -0.12
N VAL A 112 -8.96 7.74 -0.93
CA VAL A 112 -8.71 6.32 -1.19
C VAL A 112 -8.46 5.55 0.11
N PHE A 113 -7.64 6.08 1.02
CA PHE A 113 -7.37 5.43 2.30
C PHE A 113 -8.56 5.52 3.27
N ILE A 114 -9.32 6.61 3.27
CA ILE A 114 -10.44 6.81 4.21
C ILE A 114 -11.69 6.03 3.79
N LYS A 115 -12.15 6.21 2.54
CA LYS A 115 -13.42 5.69 2.03
C LYS A 115 -13.28 4.59 0.96
N GLY A 116 -12.11 4.42 0.35
CA GLY A 116 -11.92 3.56 -0.83
C GLY A 116 -12.38 2.10 -0.66
N ARG A 117 -12.30 1.55 0.55
CA ARG A 117 -12.81 0.20 0.85
C ARG A 117 -14.28 -0.03 0.47
N HIS A 118 -15.12 1.00 0.61
CA HIS A 118 -16.54 0.91 0.30
C HIS A 118 -16.80 0.86 -1.22
N LEU A 119 -15.78 1.21 -2.00
CA LEU A 119 -15.80 1.21 -3.47
C LEU A 119 -14.99 0.03 -4.05
N GLY A 120 -14.60 -0.95 -3.22
CA GLY A 120 -13.75 -2.07 -3.66
C GLY A 120 -12.32 -1.66 -4.01
N ILE A 121 -11.85 -0.51 -3.53
CA ILE A 121 -10.50 -0.03 -3.77
C ILE A 121 -9.56 -0.51 -2.66
N SER A 122 -8.46 -1.12 -3.08
CA SER A 122 -7.29 -1.38 -2.24
C SER A 122 -6.16 -0.42 -2.61
N ALA A 123 -5.31 -0.10 -1.64
CA ALA A 123 -4.23 0.86 -1.79
C ALA A 123 -2.94 0.35 -1.16
N ILE A 124 -1.82 0.58 -1.83
CA ILE A 124 -0.46 0.40 -1.30
C ILE A 124 0.26 1.73 -1.39
N MET A 125 0.80 2.20 -0.27
CA MET A 125 1.69 3.35 -0.20
C MET A 125 3.11 2.85 0.05
N ILE A 126 4.09 3.22 -0.79
CA ILE A 126 5.48 2.81 -0.63
C ILE A 126 6.30 4.02 -0.19
N SER A 127 6.93 3.98 1.00
CA SER A 127 7.68 5.11 1.55
C SER A 127 9.05 4.75 2.09
N GLN A 128 9.96 5.74 2.03
CA GLN A 128 11.22 5.70 2.76
C GLN A 128 11.07 6.20 4.20
N ASN A 129 10.06 7.02 4.47
CA ASN A 129 9.81 7.67 5.76
C ASN A 129 8.49 7.16 6.35
N LEU A 130 8.55 6.68 7.58
CA LEU A 130 7.39 6.20 8.34
C LEU A 130 6.46 7.36 8.76
N PHE A 131 7.05 8.53 9.02
CA PHE A 131 6.35 9.77 9.41
C PHE A 131 6.48 10.80 8.29
N MET A 132 5.82 10.49 7.16
CA MET A 132 5.75 11.38 6.00
C MET A 132 5.21 12.76 6.41
N GLN A 133 5.74 13.80 5.79
CA GLN A 133 5.29 15.17 5.98
C GLN A 133 4.32 15.54 4.84
N GLY A 134 3.14 16.04 5.19
CA GLY A 134 2.13 16.45 4.22
C GLY A 134 0.76 16.63 4.86
N ARG A 135 -0.10 17.38 4.18
CA ARG A 135 -1.44 17.75 4.65
C ARG A 135 -2.27 16.55 5.09
N TYR A 136 -2.19 15.44 4.36
CA TYR A 136 -2.99 14.23 4.61
C TYR A 136 -2.17 13.02 5.09
N ALA A 137 -0.86 13.18 5.29
CA ALA A 137 0.04 12.07 5.64
C ALA A 137 -0.40 11.29 6.89
N ARG A 138 -0.82 12.01 7.95
CA ARG A 138 -1.34 11.39 9.18
C ARG A 138 -2.63 10.61 8.93
N SER A 139 -3.57 11.20 8.18
CA SER A 139 -4.85 10.56 7.88
C SER A 139 -4.68 9.30 7.05
N ILE A 140 -3.78 9.32 6.05
CA ILE A 140 -3.40 8.15 5.26
C ILE A 140 -2.83 7.06 6.18
N SER A 141 -1.84 7.41 7.01
CA SER A 141 -1.18 6.46 7.91
C SER A 141 -2.15 5.81 8.91
N LEU A 142 -3.02 6.60 9.56
CA LEU A 142 -4.01 6.10 10.52
C LEU A 142 -5.09 5.21 9.88
N ASN A 143 -5.35 5.37 8.58
CA ASN A 143 -6.33 4.55 7.86
C ASN A 143 -5.72 3.30 7.23
N CYS A 144 -4.40 3.11 7.34
CA CYS A 144 -3.77 1.88 6.89
C CYS A 144 -4.19 0.70 7.77
N THR A 145 -4.53 -0.41 7.13
CA THR A 145 -4.84 -1.69 7.76
C THR A 145 -3.58 -2.45 8.18
N HIS A 146 -2.48 -2.25 7.45
CA HIS A 146 -1.24 -2.98 7.65
C HIS A 146 -0.04 -2.06 7.47
N PHE A 147 0.98 -2.26 8.30
CA PHE A 147 2.31 -1.68 8.14
C PHE A 147 3.29 -2.81 7.83
N LEU A 148 3.97 -2.72 6.68
CA LEU A 148 5.05 -3.62 6.31
C LEU A 148 6.37 -2.86 6.48
N LEU A 149 7.10 -3.19 7.54
CA LEU A 149 8.35 -2.52 7.89
C LEU A 149 9.54 -3.36 7.38
N LEU A 150 10.19 -2.86 6.34
CA LEU A 150 11.46 -3.38 5.83
C LEU A 150 12.62 -2.62 6.48
N LYS A 151 13.85 -3.07 6.22
CA LYS A 151 15.08 -2.47 6.75
C LYS A 151 15.09 -0.95 6.59
N GLN A 152 15.23 -0.25 7.72
CA GLN A 152 15.27 1.20 7.85
C GLN A 152 16.61 1.64 8.40
N ARG A 153 17.11 2.76 7.88
CA ARG A 153 18.34 3.39 8.39
C ARG A 153 18.05 4.18 9.67
N ASP A 154 16.91 4.86 9.71
CA ASP A 154 16.49 5.67 10.84
C ASP A 154 15.68 4.84 11.84
N LEU A 155 16.40 4.19 12.76
CA LEU A 155 15.79 3.42 13.85
C LEU A 155 15.02 4.31 14.85
N GLY A 156 15.22 5.62 14.84
CA GLY A 156 14.46 6.56 15.65
C GLY A 156 12.99 6.59 15.25
N GLN A 157 12.69 6.40 13.96
CA GLN A 157 11.32 6.27 13.48
C GLN A 157 10.67 4.99 13.99
N ILE A 158 11.39 3.87 13.93
CA ILE A 158 10.92 2.58 14.45
C ILE A 158 10.66 2.66 15.96
N GLY A 159 11.57 3.29 16.71
CA GLY A 159 11.38 3.54 18.14
C GLY A 159 10.15 4.43 18.41
N THR A 160 9.92 5.45 17.58
CA THR A 160 8.73 6.31 17.71
C THR A 160 7.44 5.56 17.44
N LEU A 161 7.40 4.70 16.42
CA LEU A 161 6.26 3.82 16.16
C LEU A 161 6.05 2.84 17.32
N GLY A 162 7.11 2.21 17.81
CA GLY A 162 7.05 1.30 18.97
C GLY A 162 6.44 1.98 20.20
N ARG A 163 6.79 3.26 20.45
CA ARG A 163 6.16 4.07 21.51
C ARG A 163 4.69 4.35 21.27
N GLN A 164 4.29 4.60 20.02
CA GLN A 164 2.88 4.83 19.66
C GLN A 164 2.04 3.55 19.81
N LEU A 165 2.60 2.38 19.50
CA LEU A 165 1.89 1.10 19.56
C LEU A 165 1.83 0.50 20.96
N TYR A 166 2.93 0.59 21.73
CA TYR A 166 3.09 -0.16 22.98
C TYR A 166 3.50 0.70 24.18
N GLY A 167 3.61 2.03 24.02
CA GLY A 167 4.08 2.94 25.05
C GLY A 167 5.61 2.95 25.23
N ARG A 168 6.09 3.81 26.13
CA ARG A 168 7.54 4.03 26.33
C ARG A 168 8.29 2.80 26.82
N GLU A 169 7.69 2.03 27.72
CA GLU A 169 8.36 0.90 28.38
C GLU A 169 8.60 -0.27 27.42
N LYS A 170 7.59 -0.62 26.62
CA LYS A 170 7.65 -1.77 25.69
C LYS A 170 8.27 -1.44 24.32
N SER A 171 8.49 -0.16 24.02
CA SER A 171 9.13 0.26 22.77
C SER A 171 10.53 -0.32 22.57
N LYS A 172 11.28 -0.59 23.65
CA LYS A 172 12.61 -1.19 23.55
C LYS A 172 12.54 -2.63 23.02
N VAL A 173 11.54 -3.39 23.44
CA VAL A 173 11.30 -4.77 23.00
C VAL A 173 10.89 -4.80 21.52
N PHE A 174 10.02 -3.88 21.11
CA PHE A 174 9.66 -3.73 19.69
C PHE A 174 10.90 -3.41 18.83
N LEU A 175 11.73 -2.46 19.28
CA LEU A 175 12.94 -2.09 18.56
C LEU A 175 13.97 -3.23 18.51
N SER A 176 14.07 -4.06 19.55
CA SER A 176 14.96 -5.23 19.52
C SER A 176 14.47 -6.34 18.60
N ALA A 177 13.15 -6.53 18.49
CA ALA A 177 12.57 -7.52 17.57
C ALA A 177 12.66 -7.09 16.09
N TYR A 178 12.78 -5.79 15.85
CA TYR A 178 12.96 -5.23 14.50
C TYR A 178 14.41 -5.36 13.97
N LYS A 179 15.39 -5.36 14.87
CA LYS A 179 16.82 -5.50 14.53
C LYS A 179 17.15 -6.94 14.17
#